data_AF-A0A7S2G311-F1
#
_entry.id   AF-A0A7S2G311-F1
#
_cell.length_a   1.000
_cell.length_b   1.000
_cell.length_c   1.000
_cell.angle_alpha   90.00
_cell.angle_beta   90.00
_cell.angle_gamma   90.00
#
_symmetry.space_group_name_H-M   'P 1'
#
loop_
_entity.id
_entity.type
_entity.pdbx_description
1 polymer ?
#
loop_
_entity_poly.entity_id
_entity_poly.type
_entity_poly.pdbx_seq_one_letter_code
_entity_poly.pdbx_strand_id
1 'polypeptide(L)'
;EILLCESKKKMLHRSFARLASTRFSRALSSTHMETDEHFIFPREKPGLDYNLNWSLNQNQVTPCGDAFRLTKAKDVAKLGAGPAVEVPKPSDDDVPPEAGEEALSFAAFDTALSVVRSSLSETATLYVVEGDAPGTRIPCRVISDDLVIASAAITGILERMPLRQPTALPITCFVTSSGENFSGLVVEQGDGVVYPEDDNVASVVLSGDCATPVALSAGISAAALALEE
;
A
#
# COMPACT_ATOMS: atom_id res chain seq x y z
N GLU A 1 -76.17 -37.74 40.28
CA GLU A 1 -76.54 -36.51 39.53
C GLU A 1 -75.73 -36.51 38.24
N ILE A 2 -76.31 -36.81 37.06
CA ILE A 2 -77.08 -35.89 36.19
C ILE A 2 -76.17 -34.70 35.79
N LEU A 3 -75.80 -34.36 34.55
CA LEU A 3 -76.20 -34.61 33.15
C LEU A 3 -74.97 -34.20 32.30
N LEU A 4 -74.53 -34.97 31.30
CA LEU A 4 -74.81 -34.75 29.87
C LEU A 4 -74.66 -33.30 29.36
N CYS A 5 -73.76 -33.10 28.39
CA CYS A 5 -74.13 -32.36 27.17
C CYS A 5 -73.22 -32.76 26.01
N GLU A 6 -73.83 -33.45 25.03
CA GLU A 6 -73.28 -33.73 23.72
C GLU A 6 -73.10 -32.45 22.90
N SER A 7 -72.11 -32.39 22.00
CA SER A 7 -72.41 -31.89 20.65
C SER A 7 -71.36 -32.30 19.61
N LYS A 8 -71.86 -33.03 18.62
CA LYS A 8 -71.23 -33.47 17.38
C LYS A 8 -70.67 -32.28 16.58
N LYS A 9 -69.53 -32.47 15.89
CA LYS A 9 -69.28 -31.82 14.59
C LYS A 9 -68.18 -32.51 13.77
N LYS A 10 -68.67 -33.24 12.76
CA LYS A 10 -68.24 -33.25 11.35
C LYS A 10 -66.73 -33.32 11.04
N MET A 11 -66.32 -34.51 10.60
CA MET A 11 -65.22 -34.68 9.64
C MET A 11 -65.47 -33.80 8.40
N LEU A 12 -64.49 -32.98 8.04
CA LEU A 12 -64.43 -32.32 6.74
C LEU A 12 -63.01 -32.48 6.17
N HIS A 13 -63.00 -32.88 4.91
CA HIS A 13 -61.87 -33.34 4.15
C HIS A 13 -60.75 -32.31 3.98
N ARG A 14 -59.53 -32.86 4.01
CA ARG A 14 -58.31 -32.28 3.45
C ARG A 14 -58.58 -31.71 2.06
N SER A 15 -58.25 -30.44 1.87
CA SER A 15 -58.01 -29.85 0.56
C SER A 15 -56.68 -29.11 0.63
N PHE A 16 -55.79 -29.46 -0.29
CA PHE A 16 -54.43 -28.94 -0.44
C PHE A 16 -54.44 -27.45 -0.74
N ALA A 17 -53.82 -26.64 0.13
CA ALA A 17 -53.39 -25.29 -0.22
C ALA A 17 -51.99 -25.37 -0.83
N ARG A 18 -51.88 -25.20 -2.15
CA ARG A 18 -50.61 -24.95 -2.83
C ARG A 18 -50.12 -23.55 -2.41
N LEU A 19 -49.01 -23.49 -1.69
CA LEU A 19 -48.25 -22.25 -1.54
C LEU A 19 -47.72 -21.85 -2.92
N ALA A 20 -48.32 -20.83 -3.52
CA ALA A 20 -47.75 -20.16 -4.67
C ALA A 20 -46.52 -19.37 -4.19
N SER A 21 -45.34 -19.95 -4.42
CA SER A 21 -44.07 -19.23 -4.30
C SER A 21 -44.02 -18.23 -5.45
N THR A 22 -44.32 -16.97 -5.16
CA THR A 22 -44.00 -15.84 -6.03
C THR A 22 -42.48 -15.70 -6.09
N ARG A 23 -41.87 -16.40 -7.05
CA ARG A 23 -40.50 -16.13 -7.47
C ARG A 23 -40.47 -14.71 -8.02
N PHE A 24 -39.93 -13.78 -7.25
CA PHE A 24 -39.38 -12.55 -7.80
C PHE A 24 -38.19 -12.94 -8.68
N SER A 25 -38.44 -13.15 -9.96
CA SER A 25 -37.41 -13.07 -10.97
C SER A 25 -36.97 -11.61 -11.02
N ARG A 26 -35.92 -11.28 -10.26
CA ARG A 26 -35.10 -10.11 -10.56
C ARG A 26 -34.52 -10.36 -11.95
N ALA A 27 -35.15 -9.77 -12.96
CA ALA A 27 -34.53 -9.63 -14.27
C ALA A 27 -33.26 -8.82 -14.07
N LEU A 28 -32.11 -9.50 -14.08
CA LEU A 28 -30.83 -8.84 -14.22
C LEU A 28 -30.87 -8.14 -15.57
N SER A 29 -30.80 -6.81 -15.53
CA SER A 29 -30.58 -6.00 -16.71
C SER A 29 -29.37 -6.56 -17.45
N SER A 30 -29.59 -6.93 -18.72
CA SER A 30 -28.57 -7.38 -19.66
C SER A 30 -27.48 -6.32 -19.76
N THR A 31 -26.44 -6.45 -18.94
CA THR A 31 -25.20 -5.69 -19.05
C THR A 31 -24.35 -6.40 -20.09
N HIS A 32 -24.26 -5.76 -21.25
CA HIS A 32 -23.16 -5.83 -22.22
C HIS A 32 -22.44 -7.19 -22.28
N MET A 33 -22.86 -8.07 -23.18
CA MET A 33 -22.05 -9.23 -23.56
C MET A 33 -20.81 -8.73 -24.30
N GLU A 34 -19.69 -8.59 -23.58
CA GLU A 34 -18.37 -8.62 -24.19
C GLU A 34 -18.25 -9.95 -24.93
N THR A 35 -18.12 -9.87 -26.24
CA THR A 35 -18.02 -11.02 -27.14
C THR A 35 -16.78 -11.85 -26.84
N ASP A 36 -16.90 -13.18 -26.96
CA ASP A 36 -15.87 -14.20 -26.80
C ASP A 36 -14.61 -13.98 -27.67
N GLU A 37 -13.74 -13.06 -27.28
CA GLU A 37 -12.34 -12.99 -27.68
C GLU A 37 -11.48 -13.18 -26.42
N HIS A 38 -11.03 -14.43 -26.19
CA HIS A 38 -9.97 -14.84 -25.26
C HIS A 38 -9.52 -13.75 -24.27
N PHE A 39 -10.16 -13.70 -23.11
CA PHE A 39 -9.74 -12.86 -22.00
C PHE A 39 -8.37 -13.33 -21.52
N ILE A 40 -7.30 -12.58 -21.84
CA ILE A 40 -5.95 -12.86 -21.33
C ILE A 40 -5.86 -12.22 -19.95
N PHE A 41 -6.01 -13.05 -18.93
CA PHE A 41 -5.60 -12.71 -17.57
C PHE A 41 -4.07 -12.83 -17.51
N PRO A 42 -3.34 -11.84 -16.96
CA PRO A 42 -3.83 -10.66 -16.24
C PRO A 42 -4.09 -9.42 -17.13
N ARG A 43 -5.01 -8.52 -16.73
CA ARG A 43 -5.32 -7.26 -17.46
C ARG A 43 -4.27 -6.16 -17.16
N GLU A 44 -3.03 -6.40 -17.55
CA GLU A 44 -1.94 -5.46 -17.33
C GLU A 44 -2.07 -4.20 -18.18
N LYS A 45 -1.83 -3.04 -17.58
CA LYS A 45 -1.67 -1.74 -18.23
C LYS A 45 -0.68 -0.90 -17.43
N PRO A 46 -0.15 0.22 -17.94
CA PRO A 46 0.60 1.15 -17.11
C PRO A 46 -0.21 1.53 -15.86
N GLY A 47 0.37 1.34 -14.67
CA GLY A 47 -0.33 1.52 -13.40
C GLY A 47 -0.99 0.25 -12.84
N LEU A 48 -1.16 -0.81 -13.63
CA LEU A 48 -1.67 -2.11 -13.16
C LEU A 48 -0.64 -3.21 -13.49
N ASP A 49 0.37 -3.32 -12.64
CA ASP A 49 1.39 -4.38 -12.67
C ASP A 49 1.15 -5.34 -11.49
N TYR A 50 0.88 -6.61 -11.78
CA TYR A 50 0.56 -7.59 -10.75
C TYR A 50 1.74 -7.93 -9.85
N ASN A 51 2.96 -7.96 -10.39
CA ASN A 51 4.17 -8.23 -9.61
C ASN A 51 4.43 -7.08 -8.65
N LEU A 52 4.28 -5.84 -9.13
CA LEU A 52 4.38 -4.66 -8.28
C LEU A 52 3.33 -4.69 -7.17
N ASN A 53 2.06 -4.91 -7.51
CA ASN A 53 0.97 -4.93 -6.54
C ASN A 53 1.18 -6.01 -5.46
N TRP A 54 1.69 -7.19 -5.85
CA TRP A 54 2.05 -8.23 -4.88
C TRP A 54 3.21 -7.82 -3.98
N SER A 55 4.24 -7.18 -4.55
CA SER A 55 5.36 -6.68 -3.76
C SER A 55 4.96 -5.55 -2.80
N LEU A 56 3.96 -4.73 -3.14
CA LEU A 56 3.42 -3.69 -2.26
C LEU A 56 2.58 -4.27 -1.12
N ASN A 57 1.80 -5.32 -1.40
CA ASN A 57 1.05 -6.04 -0.36
C ASN A 57 1.98 -6.64 0.71
N GLN A 58 3.19 -7.05 0.35
CA GLN A 58 4.21 -7.47 1.33
C GLN A 58 4.62 -6.32 2.26
N ASN A 59 4.60 -5.08 1.77
CA ASN A 59 4.79 -3.88 2.58
C ASN A 59 3.49 -3.38 3.26
N GLN A 60 2.43 -4.20 3.27
CA GLN A 60 1.10 -3.88 3.80
C GLN A 60 0.46 -2.63 3.15
N VAL A 61 0.80 -2.37 1.88
CA VAL A 61 0.12 -1.36 1.05
C VAL A 61 -0.64 -2.09 -0.04
N THR A 62 -1.96 -1.93 -0.08
CA THR A 62 -2.83 -2.56 -1.09
C THR A 62 -3.35 -1.50 -2.05
N PRO A 63 -2.75 -1.33 -3.24
CA PRO A 63 -3.19 -0.31 -4.18
C PRO A 63 -4.65 -0.53 -4.60
N CYS A 64 -5.52 0.43 -4.30
CA CYS A 64 -6.88 0.46 -4.85
C CYS A 64 -6.94 1.13 -6.23
N GLY A 65 -5.94 1.96 -6.55
CA GLY A 65 -5.80 2.69 -7.81
C GLY A 65 -4.66 2.20 -8.70
N ASP A 66 -4.11 3.10 -9.51
CA ASP A 66 -2.97 2.82 -10.38
C ASP A 66 -1.65 2.95 -9.58
N ALA A 67 -0.75 1.97 -9.66
CA ALA A 67 0.59 2.00 -9.07
C ALA A 67 1.67 2.01 -10.15
N PHE A 68 2.46 3.09 -10.22
CA PHE A 68 3.51 3.28 -11.21
C PHE A 68 4.89 2.97 -10.62
N ARG A 69 5.55 1.92 -11.13
CA ARG A 69 6.96 1.66 -10.83
C ARG A 69 7.86 2.55 -11.67
N LEU A 70 8.60 3.43 -11.00
CA LEU A 70 9.50 4.41 -11.61
C LEU A 70 10.94 3.91 -11.49
N THR A 71 11.52 3.53 -12.62
CA THR A 71 12.89 3.00 -12.68
C THR A 71 13.86 3.93 -13.39
N LYS A 72 13.34 4.96 -14.06
CA LYS A 72 14.11 5.93 -14.85
C LYS A 72 13.48 7.30 -14.71
N ALA A 73 14.31 8.33 -14.63
CA ALA A 73 13.87 9.73 -14.65
C ALA A 73 12.94 10.07 -15.84
N LYS A 74 13.15 9.42 -16.99
CA LYS A 74 12.30 9.59 -18.18
C LYS A 74 10.85 9.15 -17.96
N ASP A 75 10.60 8.22 -17.06
CA ASP A 75 9.24 7.72 -16.81
C ASP A 75 8.46 8.73 -15.95
N VAL A 76 9.13 9.43 -15.05
CA VAL A 76 8.56 10.52 -14.25
C VAL A 76 8.17 11.71 -15.12
N ALA A 77 9.00 12.06 -16.11
CA ALA A 77 8.67 13.11 -17.09
C ALA A 77 7.41 12.79 -17.92
N LYS A 78 7.16 11.51 -18.24
CA LYS A 78 5.93 11.10 -18.97
C LYS A 78 4.67 11.26 -18.13
N LEU A 79 4.80 11.20 -16.81
CA LEU A 79 3.72 11.39 -15.85
C LEU A 79 3.47 12.88 -15.54
N GLY A 80 4.20 13.78 -16.18
CA GLY A 80 3.99 15.22 -16.05
C GLY A 80 4.77 15.87 -14.91
N ALA A 81 5.77 15.19 -14.34
CA ALA A 81 6.66 15.83 -13.39
C ALA A 81 7.43 16.99 -14.04
N GLY A 82 7.60 18.06 -13.28
CA GLY A 82 8.44 19.19 -13.66
C GLY A 82 9.92 18.81 -13.79
N PRO A 83 10.80 19.79 -14.06
CA PRO A 83 12.25 19.55 -14.10
C PRO A 83 12.73 18.93 -12.78
N ALA A 84 13.86 18.21 -12.86
CA ALA A 84 14.46 17.56 -11.70
C ALA A 84 14.62 18.54 -10.54
N VAL A 85 14.18 18.13 -9.36
CA VAL A 85 14.29 18.93 -8.14
C VAL A 85 15.69 18.71 -7.57
N GLU A 86 16.47 19.78 -7.46
CA GLU A 86 17.71 19.74 -6.68
C GLU A 86 17.34 19.54 -5.21
N VAL A 87 17.83 18.44 -4.62
CA VAL A 87 17.61 18.14 -3.19
C VAL A 87 18.76 18.78 -2.41
N PRO A 88 18.47 19.74 -1.50
CA PRO A 88 19.48 20.28 -0.60
C PRO A 88 20.16 19.18 0.21
N LYS A 89 21.41 19.42 0.63
CA LYS A 89 22.09 18.52 1.56
C LYS A 89 21.32 18.51 2.89
N PRO A 90 20.96 17.33 3.44
CA PRO A 90 20.27 17.25 4.72
C PRO A 90 21.14 17.75 5.87
N SER A 91 20.48 18.36 6.85
CA SER A 91 21.04 18.71 8.16
C SER A 91 20.66 17.67 9.21
N ASP A 92 21.27 17.74 10.39
CA ASP A 92 20.98 16.78 11.48
C ASP A 92 19.51 16.88 11.94
N ASP A 93 18.88 18.06 11.82
CA ASP A 93 17.47 18.29 12.17
C ASP A 93 16.49 17.63 11.17
N ASP A 94 16.96 17.27 9.97
CA ASP A 94 16.15 16.60 8.94
C ASP A 94 16.12 15.08 9.13
N VAL A 95 16.98 14.53 9.99
CA VAL A 95 17.07 13.09 10.23
C VAL A 95 15.83 12.62 11.02
N PRO A 96 15.04 11.67 10.48
CA PRO A 96 13.92 11.11 11.21
C PRO A 96 14.40 10.45 12.51
N PRO A 97 13.75 10.73 13.66
CA PRO A 97 14.11 10.08 14.92
C PRO A 97 13.88 8.56 14.82
N GLU A 98 14.78 7.79 15.40
CA GLU A 98 14.66 6.34 15.44
C GLU A 98 13.71 5.89 16.57
N ALA A 99 12.80 4.99 16.26
CA ALA A 99 11.88 4.43 17.23
C ALA A 99 12.62 3.56 18.25
N GLY A 100 12.30 3.73 19.53
CA GLY A 100 13.02 3.11 20.64
C GLY A 100 13.96 4.07 21.37
N GLU A 101 14.25 5.23 20.78
CA GLU A 101 14.95 6.32 21.44
C GLU A 101 14.00 7.20 22.28
N GLU A 102 14.57 8.15 23.04
CA GLU A 102 13.80 9.07 23.89
C GLU A 102 12.81 9.94 23.08
N ALA A 103 13.14 10.22 21.81
CA ALA A 103 12.35 11.08 20.93
C ALA A 103 11.11 10.38 20.34
N LEU A 104 11.14 9.05 20.16
CA LEU A 104 10.08 8.32 19.47
C LEU A 104 9.89 6.91 20.03
N SER A 105 8.68 6.61 20.53
CA SER A 105 8.33 5.25 20.97
C SER A 105 7.91 4.37 19.79
N PHE A 106 8.21 3.06 19.86
CA PHE A 106 7.73 2.06 18.89
C PHE A 106 6.21 2.11 18.68
N ALA A 107 5.42 2.23 19.75
CA ALA A 107 3.97 2.28 19.65
C ALA A 107 3.46 3.51 18.85
N ALA A 108 4.14 4.65 18.97
CA ALA A 108 3.81 5.85 18.20
C ALA A 108 4.19 5.67 16.72
N PHE A 109 5.35 5.07 16.45
CA PHE A 109 5.78 4.73 15.10
C PHE A 109 4.82 3.76 14.40
N ASP A 110 4.46 2.65 15.06
CA ASP A 110 3.52 1.66 14.52
C ASP A 110 2.15 2.26 14.18
N THR A 111 1.68 3.17 15.05
CA THR A 111 0.43 3.90 14.83
C THR A 111 0.53 4.75 13.56
N ALA A 112 1.59 5.55 13.43
CA ALA A 112 1.81 6.40 12.26
C ALA A 112 1.99 5.57 10.97
N LEU A 113 2.77 4.49 11.02
CA LEU A 113 3.00 3.58 9.90
C LEU A 113 1.69 2.95 9.42
N SER A 114 0.84 2.48 10.33
CA SER A 114 -0.48 1.92 10.02
C SER A 114 -1.39 2.94 9.32
N VAL A 115 -1.42 4.18 9.82
CA VAL A 115 -2.19 5.28 9.23
C VAL A 115 -1.68 5.61 7.82
N VAL A 116 -0.36 5.75 7.64
CA VAL A 116 0.24 6.08 6.34
C VAL A 116 0.02 4.95 5.33
N ARG A 117 0.21 3.68 5.71
CA ARG A 117 -0.08 2.52 4.83
C ARG A 117 -1.53 2.49 4.37
N SER A 118 -2.46 2.78 5.29
CA SER A 118 -3.88 2.88 4.96
C SER A 118 -4.15 4.02 3.97
N SER A 119 -3.61 5.21 4.24
CA SER A 119 -3.74 6.38 3.35
C SER A 119 -3.18 6.12 1.95
N LEU A 120 -1.99 5.53 1.85
CA LEU A 120 -1.37 5.18 0.57
C LEU A 120 -2.22 4.14 -0.19
N SER A 121 -2.78 3.16 0.51
CA SER A 121 -3.64 2.12 -0.10
C SER A 121 -4.91 2.71 -0.72
N GLU A 122 -5.46 3.76 -0.12
CA GLU A 122 -6.68 4.45 -0.58
C GLU A 122 -6.42 5.47 -1.70
N THR A 123 -5.16 5.80 -1.98
CA THR A 123 -4.82 6.81 -2.98
C THR A 123 -5.14 6.30 -4.40
N ALA A 124 -5.67 7.18 -5.24
CA ALA A 124 -5.98 6.86 -6.64
C ALA A 124 -4.74 6.55 -7.49
N THR A 125 -3.57 7.08 -7.10
CA THR A 125 -2.32 6.90 -7.81
C THR A 125 -1.15 6.78 -6.84
N LEU A 126 -0.36 5.72 -6.97
CA LEU A 126 0.87 5.51 -6.24
C LEU A 126 2.07 5.57 -7.17
N TYR A 127 3.17 6.11 -6.65
CA TYR A 127 4.46 6.15 -7.30
C TYR A 127 5.45 5.35 -6.46
N VAL A 128 6.05 4.34 -7.08
CA VAL A 128 7.00 3.44 -6.43
C VAL A 128 8.35 3.61 -7.09
N VAL A 129 9.30 4.14 -6.34
CA VAL A 129 10.67 4.37 -6.82
C VAL A 129 11.58 3.35 -6.17
N GLU A 130 12.47 2.75 -6.95
CA GLU A 130 13.46 1.80 -6.44
C GLU A 130 14.85 2.16 -6.94
N GLY A 131 15.83 2.04 -6.05
CA GLY A 131 17.24 2.35 -6.31
C GLY A 131 18.11 1.90 -5.15
N ASP A 132 19.41 2.18 -5.20
CA ASP A 132 20.31 1.95 -4.07
C ASP A 132 20.32 3.21 -3.18
N ALA A 133 20.50 3.05 -1.87
CA ALA A 133 20.73 4.18 -0.96
C ALA A 133 21.99 4.98 -1.36
N PRO A 134 22.03 6.30 -1.09
CA PRO A 134 23.15 7.15 -1.49
C PRO A 134 24.49 6.63 -0.96
N GLY A 135 25.48 6.45 -1.83
CA GLY A 135 26.81 5.99 -1.47
C GLY A 135 26.92 4.50 -1.08
N THR A 136 25.83 3.74 -1.15
CA THR A 136 25.81 2.32 -0.75
C THR A 136 25.32 1.41 -1.89
N ARG A 137 25.15 0.12 -1.58
CA ARG A 137 24.50 -0.87 -2.46
C ARG A 137 23.25 -1.48 -1.82
N ILE A 138 22.73 -0.84 -0.79
CA ILE A 138 21.56 -1.30 -0.06
C ILE A 138 20.32 -0.87 -0.85
N PRO A 139 19.51 -1.81 -1.38
CA PRO A 139 18.33 -1.46 -2.15
C PRO A 139 17.26 -0.79 -1.29
N CYS A 140 16.66 0.26 -1.83
CA CYS A 140 15.60 1.03 -1.19
C CYS A 140 14.37 1.09 -2.09
N ARG A 141 13.19 1.07 -1.45
CA ARG A 141 11.91 1.36 -2.08
C ARG A 141 11.32 2.62 -1.44
N VAL A 142 10.88 3.55 -2.26
CA VAL A 142 10.06 4.70 -1.83
C VAL A 142 8.65 4.50 -2.40
N ILE A 143 7.65 4.51 -1.53
CA ILE A 143 6.22 4.42 -1.88
C ILE A 143 5.59 5.77 -1.54
N SER A 144 5.04 6.46 -2.54
CA SER A 144 4.45 7.79 -2.32
C SER A 144 3.21 8.06 -3.17
N ASP A 145 2.33 8.91 -2.65
CA ASP A 145 1.20 9.50 -3.38
C ASP A 145 1.59 10.78 -4.14
N ASP A 146 2.79 11.32 -3.90
CA ASP A 146 3.28 12.57 -4.49
C ASP A 146 4.33 12.32 -5.59
N LEU A 147 4.02 12.78 -6.80
CA LEU A 147 4.92 12.70 -7.96
C LEU A 147 6.17 13.56 -7.77
N VAL A 148 6.11 14.65 -7.00
CA VAL A 148 7.26 15.52 -6.71
C VAL A 148 8.29 14.77 -5.86
N ILE A 149 7.83 14.09 -4.81
CA ILE A 149 8.66 13.24 -3.96
C ILE A 149 9.26 12.09 -4.78
N ALA A 150 8.44 11.41 -5.58
CA ALA A 150 8.91 10.32 -6.43
C ALA A 150 9.92 10.78 -7.49
N SER A 151 9.72 11.97 -8.05
CA SER A 151 10.68 12.61 -8.97
C SER A 151 12.01 12.88 -8.28
N ALA A 152 11.99 13.54 -7.11
CA ALA A 152 13.19 13.83 -6.34
C ALA A 152 13.94 12.55 -5.96
N ALA A 153 13.20 11.51 -5.54
CA ALA A 153 13.77 10.21 -5.20
C ALA A 153 14.57 9.61 -6.36
N ILE A 154 14.01 9.54 -7.58
CA ILE A 154 14.70 8.91 -8.72
C ILE A 154 15.79 9.79 -9.34
N THR A 155 15.70 11.12 -9.24
CA THR A 155 16.64 12.03 -9.92
C THR A 155 17.77 12.52 -9.04
N GLY A 156 17.56 12.62 -7.73
CA GLY A 156 18.47 13.33 -6.83
C GLY A 156 18.85 12.60 -5.54
N ILE A 157 18.12 11.55 -5.16
CA ILE A 157 18.35 10.84 -3.89
C ILE A 157 18.92 9.45 -4.15
N LEU A 158 18.16 8.60 -4.85
CA LEU A 158 18.52 7.19 -5.03
C LEU A 158 19.56 7.03 -6.13
N GLU A 159 20.51 6.13 -5.88
CA GLU A 159 21.45 5.69 -6.89
C GLU A 159 20.81 4.62 -7.80
N ARG A 160 21.34 4.50 -9.02
CA ARG A 160 20.79 3.58 -10.00
C ARG A 160 21.10 2.13 -9.63
N MET A 161 20.05 1.37 -9.34
CA MET A 161 20.10 -0.08 -9.15
C MET A 161 19.85 -0.85 -10.47
N PRO A 162 20.45 -2.04 -10.68
CA PRO A 162 20.05 -2.95 -11.76
C PRO A 162 18.56 -3.30 -11.70
N LEU A 163 17.90 -3.38 -12.85
CA LEU A 163 16.49 -3.76 -12.93
C LEU A 163 16.28 -5.20 -12.48
N ARG A 164 15.46 -5.40 -11.46
CA ARG A 164 15.04 -6.71 -10.92
C ARG A 164 13.51 -6.81 -10.92
N GLN A 165 12.97 -8.00 -10.69
CA GLN A 165 11.54 -8.12 -10.41
C GLN A 165 11.20 -7.37 -9.11
N PRO A 166 10.01 -6.76 -8.97
CA PRO A 166 9.61 -6.13 -7.71
C PRO A 166 9.57 -7.18 -6.60
N THR A 167 10.34 -6.94 -5.53
CA THR A 167 10.38 -7.78 -4.32
C THR A 167 10.44 -6.87 -3.10
N ALA A 168 10.20 -7.39 -1.90
CA ALA A 168 10.55 -6.67 -0.68
C ALA A 168 12.04 -6.23 -0.70
N LEU A 169 12.33 -5.03 -0.20
CA LEU A 169 13.68 -4.42 -0.18
C LEU A 169 14.03 -4.02 1.27
N PRO A 170 15.31 -4.10 1.67
CA PRO A 170 15.72 -3.92 3.06
C PRO A 170 15.41 -2.52 3.62
N ILE A 171 15.32 -1.49 2.77
CA ILE A 171 14.83 -0.17 3.17
C ILE A 171 13.52 0.12 2.45
N THR A 172 12.46 0.42 3.20
CA THR A 172 11.17 0.87 2.64
C THR A 172 10.76 2.21 3.25
N CYS A 173 10.58 3.23 2.42
CA CYS A 173 10.09 4.54 2.81
C CYS A 173 8.62 4.69 2.42
N PHE A 174 7.76 4.99 3.39
CA PHE A 174 6.35 5.31 3.21
C PHE A 174 6.18 6.82 3.33
N VAL A 175 5.86 7.49 2.21
CA VAL A 175 5.84 8.95 2.15
C VAL A 175 4.51 9.44 1.64
N THR A 176 3.76 10.18 2.45
CA THR A 176 2.50 10.81 2.01
C THR A 176 2.47 12.29 2.33
N SER A 177 2.10 13.13 1.38
CA SER A 177 1.90 14.56 1.67
C SER A 177 0.61 14.82 2.47
N SER A 178 -0.20 13.80 2.68
CA SER A 178 -1.50 13.87 3.36
C SER A 178 -1.40 13.44 4.82
N GLY A 179 -2.33 13.90 5.66
CA GLY A 179 -2.45 13.46 7.05
C GLY A 179 -1.71 14.33 8.06
N GLU A 180 -1.49 13.78 9.27
CA GLU A 180 -0.78 14.47 10.35
C GLU A 180 0.73 14.50 10.10
N ASN A 181 1.42 15.50 10.64
CA ASN A 181 2.86 15.64 10.51
C ASN A 181 3.56 14.53 11.33
N PHE A 182 4.31 13.67 10.65
CA PHE A 182 5.09 12.62 11.29
C PHE A 182 6.40 12.39 10.54
N SER A 183 7.48 12.17 11.29
CA SER A 183 8.77 11.73 10.78
C SER A 183 9.31 10.69 11.74
N GLY A 184 9.70 9.52 11.23
CA GLY A 184 10.32 8.50 12.04
C GLY A 184 11.00 7.42 11.20
N LEU A 185 11.93 6.72 11.83
CA LEU A 185 12.64 5.56 11.32
C LEU A 185 12.48 4.42 12.33
N VAL A 186 12.44 3.18 11.86
CA VAL A 186 12.66 2.01 12.71
C VAL A 186 13.54 1.01 11.97
N VAL A 187 14.42 0.34 12.71
CA VAL A 187 15.14 -0.86 12.26
C VAL A 187 14.64 -2.06 13.05
N GLU A 188 14.24 -3.10 12.32
CA GLU A 188 13.69 -4.32 12.89
C GLU A 188 14.40 -5.53 12.29
N GLN A 189 14.44 -6.61 13.07
CA GLN A 189 14.90 -7.90 12.57
C GLN A 189 13.84 -8.50 11.63
N GLY A 190 14.28 -9.19 10.58
CA GLY A 190 13.40 -9.85 9.62
C GLY A 190 12.42 -10.82 10.30
N ASP A 191 11.23 -10.95 9.72
CA ASP A 191 10.11 -11.70 10.28
C ASP A 191 10.10 -13.20 9.91
N GLY A 192 11.09 -13.67 9.14
CA GLY A 192 11.19 -15.03 8.61
C GLY A 192 10.18 -15.34 7.50
N VAL A 193 9.32 -14.40 7.12
CA VAL A 193 8.26 -14.57 6.11
C VAL A 193 8.56 -13.76 4.86
N VAL A 194 8.82 -12.46 5.03
CA VAL A 194 9.16 -11.52 3.98
C VAL A 194 10.68 -11.39 3.88
N TYR A 195 11.35 -11.31 5.03
CA TYR A 195 12.79 -11.19 5.14
C TYR A 195 13.36 -12.33 5.98
N PRO A 196 14.57 -12.83 5.69
CA PRO A 196 15.24 -13.80 6.56
C PRO A 196 15.36 -13.27 7.99
N GLU A 197 15.22 -14.14 8.99
CA GLU A 197 15.31 -13.75 10.41
C GLU A 197 16.69 -13.15 10.77
N ASP A 198 17.74 -13.45 10.01
CA ASP A 198 19.09 -12.92 10.24
C ASP A 198 19.33 -11.54 9.57
N ASP A 199 18.39 -11.07 8.74
CA ASP A 199 18.52 -9.80 8.01
C ASP A 199 17.79 -8.68 8.76
N ASN A 200 18.45 -7.55 8.96
CA ASN A 200 17.80 -6.34 9.44
C ASN A 200 17.08 -5.61 8.30
N VAL A 201 15.95 -4.98 8.61
CA VAL A 201 15.18 -4.15 7.68
C VAL A 201 14.82 -2.82 8.31
N ALA A 202 14.77 -1.78 7.50
CA ALA A 202 14.45 -0.44 7.93
C ALA A 202 13.17 0.07 7.27
N SER A 203 12.33 0.70 8.08
CA SER A 203 11.15 1.43 7.61
C SER A 203 11.26 2.90 7.96
N VAL A 204 11.10 3.77 6.95
CA VAL A 204 11.05 5.23 7.13
C VAL A 204 9.62 5.69 6.87
N VAL A 205 9.07 6.53 7.74
CA VAL A 205 7.72 7.08 7.60
C VAL A 205 7.78 8.60 7.62
N LEU A 206 7.26 9.22 6.56
CA LEU A 206 7.14 10.66 6.45
C LEU A 206 5.71 11.02 6.04
N SER A 207 5.04 11.86 6.82
CA SER A 207 3.69 12.33 6.50
C SER A 207 3.47 13.82 6.76
N GLY A 208 2.48 14.39 6.06
CA GLY A 208 2.15 15.81 6.14
C GLY A 208 3.31 16.69 5.69
N ASP A 209 3.59 17.75 6.44
CA ASP A 209 4.68 18.71 6.16
C ASP A 209 6.08 18.09 6.29
N CYS A 210 6.22 16.94 6.94
CA CYS A 210 7.49 16.21 7.05
C CYS A 210 7.84 15.45 5.76
N ALA A 211 6.87 15.22 4.87
CA ALA A 211 7.07 14.54 3.59
C ALA A 211 7.81 15.44 2.58
N THR A 212 9.10 15.66 2.83
CA THR A 212 9.96 16.49 1.98
C THR A 212 11.08 15.66 1.35
N PRO A 213 11.62 16.07 0.18
CA PRO A 213 12.77 15.41 -0.42
C PRO A 213 14.01 15.38 0.49
N VAL A 214 14.21 16.42 1.32
CA VAL A 214 15.37 16.52 2.22
C VAL A 214 15.24 15.50 3.36
N ALA A 215 14.09 15.45 4.03
CA ALA A 215 13.82 14.47 5.07
C ALA A 215 13.86 13.03 4.52
N LEU A 216 13.38 12.81 3.30
CA LEU A 216 13.49 11.51 2.63
C LEU A 216 14.95 11.12 2.39
N SER A 217 15.77 12.04 1.88
CA SER A 217 17.20 11.79 1.69
C SER A 217 17.93 11.50 3.01
N ALA A 218 17.60 12.24 4.07
CA ALA A 218 18.15 12.04 5.40
C ALA A 218 17.75 10.67 5.96
N GLY A 219 16.45 10.34 5.90
CA GLY A 219 15.91 9.06 6.38
C GLY A 219 16.48 7.84 5.68
N ILE A 220 16.64 7.88 4.35
CA ILE A 220 17.27 6.79 3.60
C ILE A 220 18.73 6.61 4.02
N SER A 221 19.46 7.72 4.19
CA SER A 221 20.87 7.66 4.60
C SER A 221 21.03 7.11 6.03
N ALA A 222 20.18 7.55 6.95
CA ALA A 222 20.15 7.05 8.33
C ALA A 222 19.79 5.57 8.39
N ALA A 223 18.75 5.15 7.65
CA ALA A 223 18.37 3.75 7.52
C ALA A 223 19.52 2.88 6.98
N ALA A 224 20.22 3.36 5.94
CA ALA A 224 21.34 2.64 5.36
C ALA A 224 22.50 2.48 6.35
N LEU A 225 22.83 3.52 7.12
CA LEU A 225 23.84 3.45 8.17
C LEU A 225 23.45 2.44 9.25
N ALA A 226 22.21 2.48 9.74
CA ALA A 226 21.73 1.60 10.80
C ALA A 226 21.66 0.12 10.38
N LEU A 227 21.55 -0.18 9.09
CA LEU A 227 21.62 -1.56 8.57
C LEU A 227 23.05 -2.09 8.40
N GLU A 228 24.06 -1.22 8.43
CA GLU A 228 25.47 -1.61 8.34
C GLU A 228 26.10 -1.87 9.72
N GLU A 229 25.44 -1.47 10.81
CA GLU A 229 25.86 -1.67 12.21
C GLU A 229 25.48 -3.06 12.75
#